data_AF-A0A5N7WN19-F1
#
_entry.id   AF-A0A5N7WN19-F1
#
_cell.length_a   1.000
_cell.length_b   1.000
_cell.length_c   1.000
_cell.angle_alpha   90.00
_cell.angle_beta   90.00
_cell.angle_gamma   90.00
#
_symmetry.space_group_name_H-M   'P 1'
#
loop_
_entity.id
_entity.type
_entity.pdbx_description
1 polymer ?
#
loop_
_entity_poly.entity_id
_entity_poly.type
_entity_poly.pdbx_seq_one_letter_code
_entity_poly.pdbx_strand_id
1 'polypeptide(L)'
;MSEIASVVDLCGQNLPGFDATTDYWQAIVTEAELTQSPLPPYAKSYPARLPDGRYLLLPLRGMPTADGSAPDRCVASLIANQASMEVVEQLALHMAQAAGAYDFDAVIGLPTLGLAFAPLVARRLGHSRYVPLGYSRKYWYRDELSEPVSSITTPGKGKLLYIDPNQLGLIAGR
;
A
#
# COMPACT_ATOMS: atom_id res chain seq x y z
N MET A 1 -33.24 1.14 -35.27
CA MET A 1 -31.82 1.37 -34.98
C MET A 1 -31.74 1.94 -33.58
N SER A 2 -31.47 1.09 -32.60
CA SER A 2 -31.39 1.48 -31.19
C SER A 2 -30.06 2.20 -30.96
N GLU A 3 -30.12 3.46 -30.52
CA GLU A 3 -28.95 4.14 -29.95
C GLU A 3 -28.42 3.29 -28.79
N ILE A 4 -27.17 2.86 -28.88
CA ILE A 4 -26.45 2.29 -27.75
C ILE A 4 -26.14 3.48 -26.86
N ALA A 5 -26.82 3.56 -25.71
CA ALA A 5 -26.51 4.54 -24.68
C ALA A 5 -25.00 4.49 -24.40
N SER A 6 -24.32 5.63 -24.56
CA SER A 6 -22.91 5.76 -24.20
C SER A 6 -22.77 5.36 -22.74
N VAL A 7 -22.03 4.28 -22.48
CA VAL A 7 -21.65 3.88 -21.12
C VAL A 7 -21.01 5.10 -20.48
N VAL A 8 -21.63 5.61 -19.41
CA VAL A 8 -21.06 6.71 -18.64
C VAL A 8 -19.69 6.23 -18.15
N ASP A 9 -18.63 6.90 -18.57
CA ASP A 9 -17.28 6.70 -18.03
C ASP A 9 -17.27 7.24 -16.59
N LEU A 10 -17.74 6.39 -15.67
CA LEU A 10 -17.78 6.66 -14.23
C LEU A 10 -16.37 6.63 -13.61
N CYS A 11 -15.37 6.18 -14.35
CA CYS A 11 -14.02 5.96 -13.87
C CYS A 11 -13.25 7.29 -13.80
N GLY A 12 -13.45 8.17 -14.79
CA GLY A 12 -12.63 9.37 -14.96
C GLY A 12 -11.13 9.06 -15.12
N GLN A 13 -10.78 7.79 -15.41
CA GLN A 13 -9.41 7.27 -15.42
C GLN A 13 -8.78 7.22 -16.81
N ASN A 14 -9.45 7.76 -17.85
CA ASN A 14 -8.83 8.04 -19.15
C ASN A 14 -7.87 9.24 -19.07
N LEU A 15 -7.05 9.31 -18.01
CA LEU A 15 -5.87 10.16 -17.99
C LEU A 15 -4.84 9.48 -18.90
N PRO A 16 -4.24 10.19 -19.88
CA PRO A 16 -3.21 9.61 -20.73
C PRO A 16 -2.11 8.98 -19.87
N GLY A 17 -1.90 7.67 -20.01
CA GLY A 17 -0.80 6.95 -19.37
C GLY A 17 -1.13 6.13 -18.12
N PHE A 18 -2.38 6.00 -17.69
CA PHE A 18 -2.76 5.10 -16.58
C PHE A 18 -3.89 4.14 -16.93
N ASP A 19 -3.66 2.85 -16.73
CA ASP A 19 -4.72 1.84 -16.75
C ASP A 19 -5.61 1.97 -15.49
N ALA A 20 -6.87 1.55 -15.60
CA ALA A 20 -7.75 1.42 -14.45
C ALA A 20 -7.20 0.38 -13.45
N THR A 21 -7.31 0.67 -12.15
CA THR A 21 -6.77 -0.22 -11.10
C THR A 21 -7.66 -1.40 -10.71
N THR A 22 -8.89 -1.46 -11.23
CA THR A 22 -9.91 -2.43 -10.79
C THR A 22 -9.42 -3.88 -10.83
N ASP A 23 -8.66 -4.24 -11.86
CA ASP A 23 -8.14 -5.60 -12.05
C ASP A 23 -6.74 -5.81 -11.44
N TYR A 24 -6.08 -4.73 -11.02
CA TYR A 24 -4.78 -4.81 -10.36
C TYR A 24 -4.92 -5.22 -8.89
N TRP A 25 -3.89 -5.88 -8.38
CA TRP A 25 -3.81 -6.35 -6.98
C TRP A 25 -4.88 -7.37 -6.58
N GLN A 26 -5.51 -8.03 -7.55
CA GLN A 26 -6.57 -9.01 -7.27
C GLN A 26 -6.04 -10.45 -7.21
N ALA A 27 -4.89 -10.74 -7.82
CA ALA A 27 -4.30 -12.07 -7.84
C ALA A 27 -2.76 -12.02 -7.77
N ILE A 28 -2.18 -13.09 -7.20
CA ILE A 28 -0.76 -13.43 -7.31
C ILE A 28 -0.64 -14.54 -8.34
N VAL A 29 0.18 -14.34 -9.36
CA VAL A 29 0.26 -15.19 -10.54
C VAL A 29 1.64 -15.82 -10.68
N THR A 30 1.71 -16.98 -11.32
CA THR A 30 2.96 -17.60 -11.75
C THR A 30 3.56 -16.85 -12.95
N GLU A 31 4.82 -17.15 -13.29
CA GLU A 31 5.46 -16.56 -14.48
C GLU A 31 4.73 -16.90 -15.78
N ALA A 32 4.15 -18.10 -15.88
CA ALA A 32 3.41 -18.55 -17.06
C ALA A 32 2.07 -17.82 -17.25
N GLU A 33 1.52 -17.24 -16.18
CA GLU A 33 0.26 -16.49 -16.17
C GLU A 33 0.47 -14.99 -16.38
N LEU A 34 1.71 -14.52 -16.42
CA LEU A 34 2.00 -13.12 -16.70
C LEU A 34 1.58 -12.74 -18.12
N THR A 35 0.84 -11.64 -18.22
CA THR A 35 0.43 -11.05 -19.50
C THR A 35 1.50 -10.19 -20.15
N GLN A 36 2.68 -10.05 -19.51
CA GLN A 36 3.83 -9.30 -19.99
C GLN A 36 5.16 -9.92 -19.55
N SER A 37 6.26 -9.47 -20.17
CA SER A 37 7.62 -9.88 -19.78
C SER A 37 7.93 -9.53 -18.31
N PRO A 38 8.54 -10.46 -17.53
CA PRO A 38 9.07 -10.14 -16.20
C PRO A 38 10.32 -9.25 -16.27
N LEU A 39 10.98 -9.18 -17.43
CA LEU A 39 12.19 -8.39 -17.68
C LEU A 39 11.86 -7.03 -18.32
N PRO A 40 12.66 -5.98 -18.04
CA PRO A 40 12.48 -4.65 -18.64
C PRO A 40 12.68 -4.66 -20.17
N PRO A 41 12.21 -3.61 -20.89
CA PRO A 41 11.59 -2.39 -20.38
C PRO A 41 10.12 -2.57 -19.96
N TYR A 42 9.73 -1.90 -18.87
CA TYR A 42 8.34 -1.86 -18.40
C TYR A 42 7.63 -0.61 -18.93
N ALA A 43 6.36 -0.77 -19.33
CA ALA A 43 5.57 0.33 -19.88
C ALA A 43 4.39 0.71 -18.98
N LYS A 44 3.45 -0.22 -18.77
CA LYS A 44 2.20 0.03 -18.04
C LYS A 44 2.16 -0.55 -16.64
N SER A 45 2.89 -1.62 -16.42
CA SER A 45 2.88 -2.33 -15.15
C SER A 45 4.23 -2.97 -14.87
N TYR A 46 4.49 -3.24 -13.60
CA TYR A 46 5.68 -3.87 -13.09
C TYR A 46 5.31 -5.22 -12.45
N PRO A 47 5.83 -6.35 -12.94
CA PRO A 47 5.61 -7.66 -12.35
C PRO A 47 6.56 -7.81 -11.14
N ALA A 48 6.07 -7.48 -9.94
CA ALA A 48 6.85 -7.58 -8.72
C ALA A 48 6.98 -9.05 -8.30
N ARG A 49 8.19 -9.60 -8.39
CA ARG A 49 8.47 -10.96 -7.94
C ARG A 49 8.43 -11.06 -6.41
N LEU A 50 7.62 -11.96 -5.89
CA LEU A 50 7.47 -12.26 -4.46
C LEU A 50 8.52 -13.29 -4.00
N PRO A 51 8.75 -13.45 -2.68
CA PRO A 51 9.76 -14.38 -2.16
C PRO A 51 9.56 -15.85 -2.55
N ASP A 52 8.32 -16.26 -2.84
CA ASP A 52 8.00 -17.61 -3.31
C ASP A 52 8.15 -17.80 -4.83
N GLY A 53 8.62 -16.77 -5.53
CA GLY A 53 8.85 -16.78 -6.97
C GLY A 53 7.62 -16.45 -7.83
N ARG A 54 6.42 -16.32 -7.24
CA ARG A 54 5.24 -15.79 -7.93
C ARG A 54 5.34 -14.28 -8.10
N TYR A 55 4.37 -13.68 -8.79
CA TYR A 55 4.37 -12.27 -9.15
C TYR A 55 3.07 -11.58 -8.74
N LEU A 56 3.21 -10.35 -8.27
CA LEU A 56 2.11 -9.41 -8.14
C LEU A 56 2.26 -8.33 -9.22
N LEU A 57 1.28 -8.22 -10.11
CA LEU A 57 1.29 -7.20 -11.14
C LEU A 57 0.89 -5.84 -10.55
N LEU A 58 1.80 -4.86 -10.62
CA LEU A 58 1.59 -3.51 -10.08
C LEU A 58 1.44 -2.50 -11.22
N PRO A 59 0.40 -1.64 -11.22
CA PRO A 59 0.28 -0.60 -12.23
C PRO A 59 1.35 0.47 -11.99
N LEU A 60 1.96 0.92 -13.09
CA LEU A 60 2.94 2.00 -13.10
C LEU A 60 2.23 3.35 -13.10
N ARG A 61 2.61 4.22 -12.16
CA ARG A 61 2.06 5.56 -11.98
C ARG A 61 3.15 6.62 -12.16
N GLY A 62 3.03 7.44 -13.19
CA GLY A 62 3.86 8.62 -13.42
C GLY A 62 3.64 9.63 -12.31
N MET A 63 4.74 10.02 -11.69
CA MET A 63 4.79 11.03 -10.64
C MET A 63 4.86 12.40 -11.29
N PRO A 64 3.92 13.31 -11.03
CA PRO A 64 4.00 14.65 -11.58
C PRO A 64 5.23 15.38 -11.05
N THR A 65 5.90 16.12 -11.92
CA THR A 65 6.92 17.12 -11.55
C THR A 65 6.32 18.22 -10.68
N ALA A 66 7.18 18.97 -9.99
CA ALA A 66 6.76 20.04 -9.09
C ALA A 66 5.94 21.14 -9.82
N ASP A 67 6.18 21.36 -11.11
CA ASP A 67 5.44 22.30 -11.96
C ASP A 67 4.25 21.66 -12.71
N GLY A 68 4.05 20.36 -12.55
CA GLY A 68 2.95 19.60 -13.16
C GLY A 68 3.04 19.45 -14.68
N SER A 69 4.17 19.80 -15.30
CA SER A 69 4.31 19.84 -16.76
C SER A 69 4.32 18.46 -17.41
N ALA A 70 5.00 17.50 -16.79
CA ALA A 70 5.10 16.11 -17.21
C ALA A 70 5.60 15.21 -16.06
N PRO A 71 5.38 13.89 -16.10
CA PRO A 71 6.02 12.99 -15.14
C PRO A 71 7.51 12.79 -15.45
N ASP A 72 8.39 12.93 -14.45
CA ASP A 72 9.84 12.65 -14.56
C ASP A 72 10.23 11.29 -13.96
N ARG A 73 9.32 10.68 -13.19
CA ARG A 73 9.51 9.42 -12.46
C ARG A 73 8.24 8.59 -12.52
N CYS A 74 8.35 7.32 -12.15
CA CYS A 74 7.24 6.40 -12.07
C CYS A 74 7.30 5.54 -10.81
N VAL A 75 6.16 5.19 -10.24
CA VAL A 75 6.04 4.29 -9.10
C VAL A 75 5.20 3.06 -9.47
N ALA A 76 5.69 1.87 -9.12
CA ALA A 76 4.89 0.66 -9.13
C ALA A 76 3.96 0.70 -7.92
N SER A 77 2.68 1.01 -8.15
CA SER A 77 1.75 1.33 -7.07
C SER A 77 1.10 0.09 -6.48
N LEU A 78 0.92 0.08 -5.15
CA LEU A 78 0.14 -0.90 -4.41
C LEU A 78 -0.78 -0.15 -3.43
N ILE A 79 -2.09 -0.30 -3.61
CA ILE A 79 -3.10 0.26 -2.71
C ILE A 79 -3.72 -0.89 -1.94
N ALA A 80 -3.13 -1.24 -0.80
CA ALA A 80 -3.44 -2.46 -0.05
C ALA A 80 -4.92 -2.62 0.35
N ASN A 81 -5.62 -1.51 0.61
CA ASN A 81 -7.05 -1.54 0.95
C ASN A 81 -7.99 -1.67 -0.27
N GLN A 82 -7.44 -1.79 -1.48
CA GLN A 82 -8.14 -2.14 -2.72
C GLN A 82 -7.71 -3.51 -3.27
N ALA A 83 -6.67 -4.13 -2.69
CA ALA A 83 -6.21 -5.45 -3.06
C ALA A 83 -7.20 -6.53 -2.56
N SER A 84 -7.21 -7.69 -3.23
CA SER A 84 -8.00 -8.82 -2.76
C SER A 84 -7.49 -9.29 -1.39
N MET A 85 -8.38 -9.87 -0.59
CA MET A 85 -8.02 -10.41 0.73
C MET A 85 -6.89 -11.43 0.61
N GLU A 86 -6.93 -12.29 -0.41
CA GLU A 86 -5.88 -13.28 -0.68
C GLU A 86 -4.52 -12.62 -0.90
N VAL A 87 -4.45 -11.59 -1.74
CA VAL A 87 -3.20 -10.84 -1.97
C VAL A 87 -2.69 -10.23 -0.65
N VAL A 88 -3.57 -9.58 0.13
CA VAL A 88 -3.19 -8.97 1.41
C VAL A 88 -2.66 -10.02 2.40
N GLU A 89 -3.31 -11.18 2.48
CA GLU A 89 -2.91 -12.27 3.38
C GLU A 89 -1.57 -12.90 2.98
N GLN A 90 -1.33 -13.09 1.68
CA GLN A 90 -0.07 -13.63 1.17
C GLN A 90 1.08 -12.64 1.37
N LEU A 91 0.87 -11.35 1.09
CA LEU A 91 1.88 -10.33 1.36
C LEU A 91 2.20 -10.26 2.86
N ALA A 92 1.18 -10.29 3.72
CA ALA A 92 1.39 -10.31 5.18
C ALA A 92 2.14 -11.58 5.65
N LEU A 93 1.91 -12.73 5.01
CA LEU A 93 2.67 -13.95 5.27
C LEU A 93 4.16 -13.74 4.96
N HIS A 94 4.48 -13.22 3.78
CA HIS A 94 5.87 -12.95 3.39
C HIS A 94 6.54 -11.91 4.30
N MET A 95 5.82 -10.84 4.68
CA MET A 95 6.30 -9.84 5.63
C MET A 95 6.63 -10.48 6.98
N ALA A 96 5.74 -11.33 7.51
CA ALA A 96 5.97 -12.02 8.78
C ALA A 96 7.12 -13.03 8.70
N GLN A 97 7.27 -13.75 7.58
CA GLN A 97 8.41 -14.65 7.37
C GLN A 97 9.75 -13.90 7.34
N ALA A 98 9.80 -12.78 6.61
CA ALA A 98 10.98 -11.92 6.58
C ALA A 98 11.30 -11.32 7.96
N ALA A 99 10.26 -10.98 8.73
CA ALA A 99 10.38 -10.45 10.08
C ALA A 99 10.73 -11.51 11.13
N GLY A 100 10.37 -12.78 10.92
CA GLY A 100 10.52 -13.86 11.91
C GLY A 100 11.97 -14.21 12.25
N ALA A 101 12.95 -13.73 11.48
CA ALA A 101 14.36 -13.81 11.83
C ALA A 101 14.76 -12.90 13.00
N TYR A 102 13.86 -12.01 13.43
CA TYR A 102 14.08 -11.02 14.48
C TYR A 102 13.04 -11.19 15.59
N ASP A 103 13.44 -10.89 16.82
CA ASP A 103 12.57 -10.93 18.00
C ASP A 103 11.91 -9.56 18.22
N PHE A 104 10.85 -9.27 17.47
CA PHE A 104 10.14 -8.00 17.58
C PHE A 104 9.18 -8.02 18.78
N ASP A 105 9.29 -7.03 19.66
CA ASP A 105 8.37 -6.89 20.81
C ASP A 105 6.97 -6.39 20.44
N ALA A 106 6.86 -5.69 19.30
CA ALA A 106 5.62 -5.06 18.84
C ALA A 106 5.61 -4.86 17.32
N VAL A 107 4.40 -4.88 16.76
CA VAL A 107 4.15 -4.49 15.37
C VAL A 107 3.38 -3.16 15.35
N ILE A 108 3.91 -2.18 14.63
CA ILE A 108 3.31 -0.86 14.48
C ILE A 108 2.66 -0.74 13.10
N GLY A 109 1.37 -0.41 13.07
CA GLY A 109 0.62 -0.20 11.83
C GLY A 109 0.60 1.27 11.43
N LEU A 110 1.29 1.62 10.34
CA LEU A 110 1.24 2.97 9.79
C LEU A 110 -0.02 3.20 8.94
N PRO A 111 -0.76 4.29 9.15
CA PRO A 111 -1.91 4.61 8.34
C PRO A 111 -1.49 5.08 6.93
N THR A 112 -2.30 4.87 5.91
CA THR A 112 -3.54 4.08 5.94
C THR A 112 -3.25 2.62 5.59
N LEU A 113 -2.42 2.39 4.57
CA LEU A 113 -2.25 1.08 3.95
C LEU A 113 -1.55 0.07 4.85
N GLY A 114 -0.65 0.51 5.74
CA GLY A 114 -0.01 -0.38 6.71
C GLY A 114 -1.00 -1.04 7.68
N LEU A 115 -2.17 -0.43 7.90
CA LEU A 115 -3.24 -1.01 8.72
C LEU A 115 -3.90 -2.24 8.08
N ALA A 116 -3.72 -2.47 6.77
CA ALA A 116 -4.18 -3.70 6.12
C ALA A 116 -3.27 -4.90 6.45
N PHE A 117 -1.98 -4.67 6.70
CA PHE A 117 -0.99 -5.74 6.91
C PHE A 117 -0.67 -5.96 8.39
N ALA A 118 -0.51 -4.88 9.18
CA ALA A 118 -0.06 -4.93 10.56
C ALA A 118 -0.79 -5.97 11.45
N PRO A 119 -2.13 -6.07 11.47
CA PRO A 119 -2.81 -7.10 12.26
C PRO A 119 -2.48 -8.53 11.80
N LEU A 120 -2.34 -8.77 10.50
CA LEU A 120 -2.05 -10.09 9.93
C LEU A 120 -0.60 -10.51 10.17
N VAL A 121 0.33 -9.54 10.13
CA VAL A 121 1.74 -9.73 10.46
C VAL A 121 1.89 -10.01 11.95
N ALA A 122 1.29 -9.17 12.81
CA ALA A 122 1.32 -9.36 14.27
C ALA A 122 0.80 -10.75 14.68
N ARG A 123 -0.33 -11.17 14.12
CA ARG A 123 -0.89 -12.51 14.36
C ARG A 123 0.08 -13.63 13.99
N ARG A 124 0.81 -13.49 12.88
CA ARG A 124 1.77 -14.50 12.41
C ARG A 124 3.05 -14.55 13.23
N LEU A 125 3.47 -13.42 13.77
CA LEU A 125 4.59 -13.33 14.71
C LEU A 125 4.18 -13.77 16.14
N GLY A 126 2.95 -14.22 16.34
CA GLY A 126 2.48 -14.72 17.64
C GLY A 126 1.96 -13.64 18.58
N HIS A 127 1.86 -12.39 18.14
CA HIS A 127 1.25 -11.32 18.93
C HIS A 127 -0.27 -11.35 18.84
N SER A 128 -0.94 -11.15 19.98
CA SER A 128 -2.40 -11.04 20.05
C SER A 128 -2.94 -9.67 19.63
N ARG A 129 -2.07 -8.67 19.47
CA ARG A 129 -2.41 -7.29 19.11
C ARG A 129 -1.27 -6.60 18.37
N TYR A 130 -1.59 -5.48 17.73
CA TYR A 130 -0.65 -4.55 17.11
C TYR A 130 -0.97 -3.12 17.58
N VAL A 131 -0.06 -2.18 17.34
CA VAL A 131 -0.24 -0.77 17.71
C VAL A 131 -0.61 0.05 16.47
N PRO A 132 -1.85 0.52 16.32
CA PRO A 132 -2.25 1.36 15.19
C PRO A 132 -1.85 2.82 15.42
N LEU A 133 -1.21 3.44 14.43
CA LEU A 133 -1.09 4.90 14.35
C LEU A 133 -2.22 5.49 13.49
N GLY A 134 -2.48 6.79 13.64
CA GLY A 134 -3.54 7.49 12.89
C GLY A 134 -3.11 8.87 12.41
N TYR A 135 -3.72 9.35 11.33
CA TYR A 135 -3.58 10.76 10.89
C TYR A 135 -4.55 11.70 11.61
N SER A 136 -5.64 11.17 12.16
CA SER A 136 -6.67 11.96 12.81
C SER A 136 -6.45 12.01 14.32
N ARG A 137 -6.12 13.20 14.82
CA ARG A 137 -6.06 13.46 16.26
C ARG A 137 -7.43 13.24 16.91
N LYS A 138 -7.45 12.60 18.07
CA LYS A 138 -8.63 12.52 18.95
C LYS A 138 -8.52 13.54 20.08
N TYR A 139 -9.63 13.95 20.69
CA TYR A 139 -9.60 15.03 21.69
C TYR A 139 -8.78 14.69 22.94
N TRP A 140 -8.55 13.40 23.23
CA TRP A 140 -7.70 12.93 24.33
C TRP A 140 -6.23 12.70 23.92
N TYR A 141 -5.87 12.92 22.65
CA TYR A 141 -4.49 12.75 22.18
C TYR A 141 -3.63 13.97 22.53
N ARG A 142 -2.37 13.70 22.82
CA ARG A 142 -1.34 14.65 23.21
C ARG A 142 -0.48 15.01 22.00
N ASP A 143 -0.18 16.31 21.81
CA ASP A 143 0.57 16.79 20.63
C ASP A 143 2.03 16.34 20.67
N GLU A 144 2.60 16.23 21.86
CA GLU A 144 3.94 15.71 22.10
C GLU A 144 4.09 14.21 21.76
N LEU A 145 2.99 13.53 21.43
CA LEU A 145 2.97 12.13 20.95
C LEU A 145 2.62 12.07 19.45
N SER A 146 3.09 13.05 18.69
CA SER A 146 2.88 13.11 17.25
C SER A 146 4.16 13.41 16.49
N GLU A 147 4.25 12.89 15.27
CA GLU A 147 5.42 13.02 14.41
C GLU A 147 5.02 13.50 13.00
N PRO A 148 5.73 14.48 12.41
CA PRO A 148 5.47 14.91 11.05
C PRO A 148 5.85 13.83 10.05
N VAL A 149 5.00 13.64 9.05
CA VAL A 149 5.27 12.77 7.92
C VAL A 149 4.98 13.44 6.60
N SER A 150 5.77 13.06 5.60
CA SER A 150 5.60 13.44 4.21
C SER A 150 5.16 12.23 3.38
N SER A 151 4.27 12.47 2.42
CA SER A 151 3.87 11.46 1.44
C SER A 151 4.35 11.87 0.07
N ILE A 152 4.97 10.95 -0.64
CA ILE A 152 5.36 11.16 -2.04
C ILE A 152 4.13 11.46 -2.92
N THR A 153 2.97 10.86 -2.62
CA THR A 153 1.73 11.01 -3.41
C THR A 153 0.87 12.22 -2.99
N THR A 154 1.27 12.97 -1.96
CA THR A 154 0.60 14.22 -1.58
C THR A 154 1.63 15.23 -1.07
N PRO A 155 2.45 15.80 -1.97
CA PRO A 155 3.44 16.81 -1.60
C PRO A 155 2.78 18.03 -0.94
N GLY A 156 3.39 18.59 0.09
CA GLY A 156 3.01 19.89 0.68
C GLY A 156 1.90 19.88 1.73
N LYS A 157 1.13 18.79 1.91
CA LYS A 157 0.20 18.67 3.04
C LYS A 157 0.93 18.01 4.21
N GLY A 158 1.54 18.81 5.07
CA GLY A 158 2.11 18.32 6.33
C GLY A 158 1.06 17.51 7.08
N LYS A 159 1.32 16.22 7.29
CA LYS A 159 0.48 15.35 8.10
C LYS A 159 1.23 14.99 9.37
N LEU A 160 0.50 14.91 10.46
CA LEU A 160 1.02 14.36 11.71
C LEU A 160 0.52 12.92 11.83
N LEU A 161 1.42 12.01 12.18
CA LEU A 161 1.09 10.70 12.74
C LEU A 161 0.87 10.87 14.22
N TYR A 162 -0.16 10.22 14.75
CA TYR A 162 -0.50 10.21 16.16
C TYR A 162 -0.56 8.79 16.69
N ILE A 163 -0.14 8.62 17.94
CA ILE A 163 -0.41 7.45 18.76
C ILE A 163 -1.42 7.80 19.88
N ASP A 164 -2.30 6.86 20.23
CA ASP A 164 -3.14 7.00 21.42
C ASP A 164 -2.25 6.91 22.68
N PRO A 165 -2.30 7.87 23.62
CA PRO A 165 -1.56 7.80 24.87
C PRO A 165 -1.73 6.47 25.63
N ASN A 166 -2.90 5.82 25.53
CA ASN A 166 -3.18 4.54 26.18
C ASN A 166 -2.44 3.35 25.55
N GLN A 167 -1.89 3.51 24.35
CA GLN A 167 -1.10 2.49 23.65
C GLN A 167 0.40 2.67 23.87
N LEU A 168 0.85 3.79 24.48
CA LEU A 168 2.27 4.07 24.69
C LEU A 168 3.00 2.98 25.48
N GLY A 169 2.35 2.38 26.48
CA GLY A 169 2.93 1.30 27.28
C GLY A 169 3.25 0.05 26.46
N LEU A 170 2.82 -0.03 25.20
CA LEU A 170 3.13 -1.14 24.30
C LEU A 170 4.43 -0.95 23.52
N ILE A 171 4.97 0.26 23.50
CA ILE A 171 6.15 0.62 22.71
C ILE A 171 7.24 1.32 23.53
N ALA A 172 6.89 1.93 24.66
CA ALA A 172 7.87 2.63 25.49
C ALA A 172 8.92 1.66 26.04
N GLY A 173 10.20 1.93 25.76
CA GLY A 173 11.33 1.12 26.24
C GLY A 173 11.57 -0.18 25.45
N ARG A 174 10.95 -0.31 24.27
CA ARG A 174 11.18 -1.37 23.29
C ARG A 174 11.91 -0.80 22.08
#